data_AF-A0A1Q3HT61-F1
#
_entry.id   AF-A0A1Q3HT61-F1
#
_cell.length_a   1.000
_cell.length_b   1.000
_cell.length_c   1.000
_cell.angle_alpha   90.00
_cell.angle_beta   90.00
_cell.angle_gamma   90.00
#
_symmetry.space_group_name_H-M   'P 1'
#
loop_
_entity.id
_entity.type
_entity.pdbx_description
1 polymer ?
#
loop_
_entity_poly.entity_id
_entity_poly.type
_entity_poly.pdbx_seq_one_letter_code
_entity_poly.pdbx_strand_id
1 'polypeptide(L)'
;MDAGAEPRPAPVVEAPRAEPDTLEIKFREGQHIRLRNGVPTDVEGKGLLTHARARELLRQVAGGQWTRSQEVPEETLDAMRAEGQQNTGQPLPDLNLYFRLRLPPGLDTERIATAFRQLPEVESVQTVPRPAPPPGR
;
A
#
# COMPACT_ATOMS: atom_id res chain seq x y z
N MET A 1 -2.68 -60.03 6.48
CA MET A 1 -1.74 -59.00 6.98
C MET A 1 -2.07 -57.72 6.25
N ASP A 2 -2.92 -56.90 6.86
CA ASP A 2 -3.42 -55.66 6.29
C ASP A 2 -2.40 -54.56 6.62
N ALA A 3 -1.80 -53.95 5.60
CA ALA A 3 -0.82 -52.89 5.77
C ALA A 3 -1.55 -51.57 5.99
N GLY A 4 -1.55 -51.08 7.24
CA GLY A 4 -2.06 -49.77 7.58
C GLY A 4 -1.36 -48.68 6.77
N ALA A 5 -2.12 -47.98 5.94
CA ALA A 5 -1.66 -46.75 5.30
C ALA A 5 -1.55 -45.66 6.37
N GLU A 6 -0.33 -45.19 6.64
CA GLU A 6 -0.13 -43.95 7.39
C GLU A 6 -0.81 -42.79 6.64
N PRO A 7 -1.55 -41.90 7.33
CA PRO A 7 -2.09 -40.72 6.69
C PRO A 7 -0.93 -39.84 6.20
N ARG A 8 -0.94 -39.50 4.91
CA ARG A 8 0.00 -38.52 4.34
C ARG A 8 -0.15 -37.20 5.11
N PRO A 9 0.95 -36.54 5.50
CA PRO A 9 0.86 -35.21 6.09
C PRO A 9 0.17 -34.28 5.08
N ALA A 10 -0.79 -33.48 5.56
CA ALA A 10 -1.41 -32.43 4.76
C ALA A 10 -0.29 -31.49 4.23
N PRO A 11 -0.41 -30.97 2.99
CA PRO A 11 0.54 -29.97 2.52
C PRO A 11 0.51 -28.80 3.49
N VAL A 12 1.67 -28.46 4.05
CA VAL A 12 1.85 -27.22 4.79
C VAL A 12 1.65 -26.11 3.76
N VAL A 13 0.48 -25.48 3.78
CA VAL A 13 0.22 -24.31 2.96
C VAL A 13 1.07 -23.20 3.58
N GLU A 14 2.31 -23.05 3.12
CA GLU A 14 3.13 -21.90 3.48
C GLU A 14 2.33 -20.66 3.08
N ALA A 15 1.88 -19.89 4.08
CA ALA A 15 1.23 -18.61 3.84
C ALA A 15 2.14 -17.77 2.93
N PRO A 16 1.59 -17.08 1.91
CA PRO A 16 2.39 -16.32 0.97
C PRO A 16 3.24 -15.31 1.75
N ARG A 17 4.56 -15.53 1.73
CA ARG A 17 5.54 -14.70 2.42
C ARG A 17 5.46 -13.31 1.78
N ALA A 18 5.04 -12.27 2.49
CA ALA A 18 5.00 -10.90 1.95
C ALA A 18 6.31 -10.50 1.23
N GLU A 19 6.23 -9.60 0.23
CA GLU A 19 7.38 -8.77 -0.18
C GLU A 19 7.82 -8.07 1.11
N PRO A 20 8.91 -8.54 1.73
CA PRO A 20 9.12 -8.34 3.16
C PRO A 20 9.36 -6.87 3.51
N ASP A 21 9.64 -6.04 2.51
CA ASP A 21 10.02 -4.64 2.59
C ASP A 21 9.01 -3.71 1.87
N THR A 22 7.89 -4.19 1.34
CA THR A 22 6.93 -3.35 0.61
C THR A 22 5.60 -3.19 1.36
N LEU A 23 5.20 -1.94 1.57
CA LEU A 23 3.89 -1.54 2.07
C LEU A 23 3.04 -0.97 0.94
N GLU A 24 1.76 -1.31 0.91
CA GLU A 24 0.73 -0.56 0.19
C GLU A 24 -0.02 0.33 1.17
N ILE A 25 -0.05 1.62 0.90
CA ILE A 25 -0.56 2.66 1.77
C ILE A 25 -1.65 3.41 1.00
N LYS A 26 -2.86 3.42 1.56
CA LYS A 26 -3.96 4.27 1.10
C LYS A 26 -4.10 5.46 2.03
N PHE A 27 -3.96 6.67 1.51
CA PHE A 27 -4.32 7.88 2.24
C PHE A 27 -5.84 8.13 2.20
N ARG A 28 -6.38 8.81 3.23
CA ARG A 28 -7.82 9.10 3.32
C ARG A 28 -8.30 9.98 2.17
N GLU A 29 -9.50 9.66 1.71
CA GLU A 29 -10.27 10.47 0.76
C GLU A 29 -10.36 11.95 1.18
N GLY A 30 -10.53 12.84 0.20
CA GLY A 30 -10.61 14.28 0.43
C GLY A 30 -9.26 14.97 0.65
N GLN A 31 -8.17 14.20 0.67
CA GLN A 31 -6.81 14.73 0.57
C GLN A 31 -6.35 14.74 -0.89
N HIS A 32 -5.54 15.72 -1.28
CA HIS A 32 -4.86 15.74 -2.58
C HIS A 32 -3.38 15.41 -2.41
N ILE A 33 -3.12 14.16 -2.00
CA ILE A 33 -1.75 13.64 -1.92
C ILE A 33 -1.37 13.09 -3.28
N ARG A 34 -0.21 13.53 -3.78
CA ARG A 34 0.37 13.12 -5.07
C ARG A 34 1.85 12.83 -4.89
N LEU A 35 2.45 12.10 -5.83
CA LEU A 35 3.89 11.84 -5.77
C LEU A 35 4.65 13.02 -6.39
N ARG A 36 5.45 13.73 -5.59
CA ARG A 36 6.29 14.83 -6.08
C ARG A 36 7.72 14.59 -5.62
N ASN A 37 8.67 14.63 -6.54
CA ASN A 37 10.08 14.31 -6.28
C ASN A 37 10.30 12.98 -5.54
N GLY A 38 9.45 11.96 -5.84
CA GLY A 38 9.53 10.65 -5.21
C GLY A 38 9.01 10.58 -3.77
N VAL A 39 8.27 11.58 -3.30
CA VAL A 39 7.69 11.60 -1.94
C VAL A 39 6.19 11.95 -2.00
N PRO A 40 5.32 11.28 -1.22
CA PRO A 40 3.93 11.68 -1.07
C PRO A 40 3.85 13.11 -0.53
N THR A 41 3.21 13.98 -1.30
CA THR A 41 3.11 15.41 -1.03
C THR A 41 1.66 15.82 -1.16
N ASP A 42 1.13 16.50 -0.14
CA ASP A 42 -0.16 17.17 -0.26
C ASP A 42 0.01 18.45 -1.09
N VAL A 43 -0.57 18.45 -2.29
CA VAL A 43 -0.46 19.57 -3.24
C VAL A 43 -1.40 20.73 -2.91
N GLU A 44 -2.39 20.52 -2.02
CA GLU A 44 -3.27 21.60 -1.53
C GLU A 44 -2.78 22.22 -0.22
N GLY A 45 -1.78 21.62 0.44
CA GLY A 45 -1.17 22.14 1.66
C GLY A 45 -2.06 22.08 2.90
N LYS A 46 -3.00 21.13 2.96
CA LYS A 46 -3.99 20.97 4.05
C LYS A 46 -3.71 19.78 4.98
N GLY A 47 -2.70 18.96 4.72
CA GLY A 47 -2.48 17.63 5.33
C GLY A 47 -1.03 17.18 5.26
N LEU A 48 -0.80 15.85 5.42
CA LEU A 48 0.43 15.02 5.51
C LEU A 48 1.74 15.64 6.05
N LEU A 49 2.14 16.81 5.55
CA LEU A 49 3.27 17.60 6.04
C LEU A 49 2.89 18.52 7.21
N THR A 50 1.61 18.74 7.47
CA THR A 50 1.16 19.60 8.59
C THR A 50 1.32 18.90 9.95
N HIS A 51 1.12 17.58 10.03
CA HIS A 51 1.27 16.82 11.28
C HIS A 51 2.73 16.42 11.52
N ALA A 52 3.27 16.78 12.70
CA ALA A 52 4.66 16.48 13.07
C ALA A 52 4.98 14.97 13.02
N ARG A 53 4.02 14.12 13.39
CA ARG A 53 4.17 12.66 13.40
C ARG A 53 4.32 12.09 11.98
N ALA A 54 3.52 12.59 11.04
CA ALA A 54 3.60 12.17 9.65
C ALA A 54 4.95 12.60 9.03
N ARG A 55 5.38 13.84 9.27
CA ARG A 55 6.72 14.31 8.85
C ARG A 55 7.86 13.46 9.42
N GLU A 56 7.78 13.13 10.71
CA GLU A 56 8.78 12.27 11.35
C GLU A 56 8.83 10.89 10.70
N LEU A 57 7.68 10.27 10.45
CA LEU A 57 7.62 8.95 9.81
C LEU A 57 8.14 8.99 8.36
N LEU A 58 7.80 10.03 7.60
CA LEU A 58 8.35 10.26 6.26
C LEU A 58 9.87 10.40 6.27
N ARG A 59 10.45 11.06 7.29
CA ARG A 59 11.92 11.15 7.46
C ARG A 59 12.54 9.79 7.78
N GLN A 60 11.90 8.98 8.62
CA GLN A 60 12.40 7.64 8.96
C GLN A 60 12.49 6.73 7.73
N VAL A 61 11.58 6.89 6.76
CA VAL A 61 11.55 6.10 5.53
C VAL A 61 12.17 6.81 4.32
N ALA A 62 12.87 7.94 4.52
CA ALA A 62 13.40 8.76 3.42
C ALA A 62 14.43 8.04 2.52
N GLY A 63 15.07 6.98 3.02
CA GLY A 63 15.94 6.11 2.22
C GLY A 63 15.20 5.03 1.41
N GLY A 64 13.88 4.96 1.53
CA GLY A 64 13.02 4.07 0.78
C GLY A 64 12.60 4.63 -0.58
N GLN A 65 11.80 3.85 -1.30
CA GLN A 65 11.28 4.24 -2.60
C GLN A 65 9.75 4.26 -2.58
N TRP A 66 9.18 5.42 -2.90
CA TRP A 66 7.75 5.55 -3.12
C TRP A 66 7.40 5.42 -4.60
N THR A 67 6.31 4.71 -4.89
CA THR A 67 5.69 4.65 -6.22
C THR A 67 4.18 4.76 -6.10
N ARG A 68 3.51 5.14 -7.19
CA ARG A 68 2.05 5.02 -7.29
C ARG A 68 1.67 3.54 -7.41
N SER A 69 0.54 3.13 -6.84
CA SER A 69 0.04 1.76 -7.05
C SER A 69 -0.49 1.56 -8.47
N GLN A 70 -0.98 2.63 -9.12
CA GLN A 70 -1.51 2.61 -10.47
C GLN A 70 -0.47 3.11 -11.48
N GLU A 71 -0.32 2.41 -12.59
CA GLU A 71 0.53 2.82 -13.71
C GLU A 71 -0.12 3.88 -14.61
N VAL A 72 -1.45 4.02 -14.51
CA VAL A 72 -2.24 5.00 -15.26
C VAL A 72 -1.90 6.44 -14.81
N PRO A 73 -1.75 7.42 -15.71
CA PRO A 73 -1.46 8.82 -15.34
C PRO A 73 -2.46 9.42 -14.33
N GLU A 74 -2.00 10.34 -13.49
CA GLU A 74 -2.83 10.98 -12.44
C GLU A 74 -4.09 11.62 -13.04
N GLU A 75 -3.91 12.41 -14.10
CA GLU A 75 -4.98 13.13 -14.81
C GLU A 75 -6.01 12.18 -15.44
N THR A 76 -5.56 11.03 -15.95
CA THR A 76 -6.46 10.03 -16.52
C THR A 76 -7.33 9.40 -15.45
N LEU A 77 -6.77 9.08 -14.28
CA LEU A 77 -7.56 8.57 -13.16
C LEU A 77 -8.54 9.61 -12.61
N ASP A 78 -8.13 10.88 -12.55
CA ASP A 78 -9.01 11.99 -12.15
C ASP A 78 -10.18 12.15 -13.15
N ALA A 79 -9.91 12.07 -14.47
CA ALA A 79 -10.94 12.12 -15.50
C ALA A 79 -11.92 10.94 -15.42
N MET A 80 -11.40 9.70 -15.29
CA MET A 80 -12.23 8.49 -15.14
C MET A 80 -13.11 8.56 -13.89
N ARG A 81 -12.57 9.09 -12.78
CA ARG A 81 -13.32 9.30 -11.56
C ARG A 81 -14.44 10.32 -11.77
N ALA A 82 -14.14 11.48 -12.35
CA ALA A 82 -15.13 12.52 -12.60
C ALA A 82 -16.27 12.02 -13.52
N GLU A 83 -15.92 11.33 -14.61
CA GLU A 83 -16.89 10.71 -15.53
C GLU A 83 -17.76 9.67 -14.80
N GLY A 84 -17.14 8.77 -14.03
CA GLY A 84 -17.86 7.75 -13.28
C GLY A 84 -18.80 8.34 -12.23
N GLN A 85 -18.41 9.42 -11.55
CA GLN A 85 -19.26 10.14 -10.60
C GLN A 85 -20.44 10.82 -11.31
N GLN A 86 -20.23 11.43 -12.47
CA GLN A 86 -21.29 12.02 -13.28
C GLN A 86 -22.30 10.98 -13.76
N ASN A 87 -21.82 9.83 -14.21
CA ASN A 87 -22.65 8.76 -14.75
C ASN A 87 -23.47 8.03 -13.68
N THR A 88 -22.91 7.87 -12.47
CA THR A 88 -23.55 7.11 -11.38
C THR A 88 -24.29 7.98 -10.37
N GLY A 89 -23.98 9.28 -10.31
CA GLY A 89 -24.44 10.19 -9.26
C GLY A 89 -23.88 9.88 -7.87
N GLN A 90 -22.88 9.00 -7.78
CA GLN A 90 -22.27 8.56 -6.52
C GLN A 90 -20.81 9.00 -6.43
N PRO A 91 -20.29 9.31 -5.23
CA PRO A 91 -18.87 9.56 -5.05
C PRO A 91 -18.06 8.28 -5.34
N LEU A 92 -16.97 8.42 -6.10
CA LEU A 92 -16.02 7.35 -6.38
C LEU A 92 -14.69 7.59 -5.64
N PRO A 93 -13.97 6.52 -5.27
CA PRO A 93 -12.69 6.63 -4.58
C PRO A 93 -11.62 7.29 -5.46
N ASP A 94 -10.72 8.07 -4.85
CA ASP A 94 -9.54 8.58 -5.55
C ASP A 94 -8.45 7.50 -5.62
N LEU A 95 -8.27 6.89 -6.79
CA LEU A 95 -7.21 5.90 -7.00
C LEU A 95 -5.80 6.51 -6.96
N ASN A 96 -5.65 7.83 -7.06
CA ASN A 96 -4.37 8.51 -6.88
C ASN A 96 -3.89 8.50 -5.40
N LEU A 97 -4.72 8.08 -4.45
CA LEU A 97 -4.37 7.99 -3.03
C LEU A 97 -3.67 6.69 -2.62
N TYR A 98 -3.43 5.79 -3.57
CA TYR A 98 -2.78 4.50 -3.34
C TYR A 98 -1.31 4.56 -3.75
N PHE A 99 -0.44 4.28 -2.79
CA PHE A 99 1.01 4.29 -2.97
C PHE A 99 1.62 3.00 -2.48
N ARG A 100 2.75 2.62 -3.09
CA ARG A 100 3.65 1.61 -2.58
C ARG A 100 4.89 2.27 -2.00
N LEU A 101 5.33 1.78 -0.85
CA LEU A 101 6.58 2.16 -0.21
C LEU A 101 7.44 0.91 -0.08
N ARG A 102 8.56 0.87 -0.81
CA ARG A 102 9.66 -0.04 -0.51
C ARG A 102 10.53 0.58 0.58
N LEU A 103 10.65 -0.10 1.71
CA LEU A 103 11.40 0.35 2.86
C LEU A 103 12.91 0.24 2.63
N PRO A 104 13.71 1.17 3.19
CA PRO A 104 15.15 1.00 3.24
C PRO A 104 15.53 -0.23 4.09
N PRO A 105 16.70 -0.85 3.81
CA PRO A 105 17.16 -2.00 4.57
C PRO A 105 17.33 -1.65 6.06
N GLY A 106 17.01 -2.62 6.92
CA GLY A 106 17.15 -2.48 8.38
C GLY A 106 15.95 -1.87 9.10
N LEU A 107 14.89 -1.46 8.37
CA LEU A 107 13.61 -1.12 9.01
C LEU A 107 12.73 -2.36 9.20
N ASP A 108 12.01 -2.37 10.32
CA ASP A 108 10.96 -3.35 10.61
C ASP A 108 9.67 -2.94 9.91
N THR A 109 9.28 -3.72 8.90
CA THR A 109 8.11 -3.48 8.06
C THR A 109 6.81 -3.42 8.85
N GLU A 110 6.59 -4.28 9.84
CA GLU A 110 5.36 -4.28 10.64
C GLU A 110 5.33 -3.11 11.62
N ARG A 111 6.48 -2.74 12.18
CA ARG A 111 6.60 -1.53 13.01
C ARG A 111 6.28 -0.28 12.20
N ILE A 112 6.81 -0.16 10.98
CA ILE A 112 6.53 0.98 10.10
C ILE A 112 5.08 0.96 9.63
N ALA A 113 4.53 -0.20 9.25
CA ALA A 113 3.12 -0.32 8.89
C ALA A 113 2.19 0.13 10.03
N THR A 114 2.48 -0.30 11.26
CA THR A 114 1.74 0.10 12.46
C THR A 114 1.84 1.61 12.70
N ALA A 115 3.01 2.21 12.50
CA ALA A 115 3.17 3.66 12.62
C ALA A 115 2.34 4.44 11.58
N PHE A 116 2.31 3.97 10.33
CA PHE A 116 1.46 4.58 9.28
C PHE A 116 -0.03 4.42 9.59
N ARG A 117 -0.48 3.24 10.08
CA ARG A 117 -1.90 3.02 10.46
C ARG A 117 -2.39 3.96 11.56
N GLN A 118 -1.48 4.54 12.34
CA GLN A 118 -1.80 5.49 13.41
C GLN A 118 -1.82 6.96 12.95
N LEU A 119 -1.49 7.25 11.69
CA LEU A 119 -1.57 8.59 11.14
C LEU A 119 -3.02 8.93 10.77
N PRO A 120 -3.53 10.13 11.13
CA PRO A 120 -4.89 10.54 10.76
C PRO A 120 -5.07 10.66 9.23
N GLU A 121 -4.00 10.90 8.48
CA GLU A 121 -4.01 10.98 7.01
C GLU A 121 -4.11 9.62 6.32
N VAL A 122 -3.83 8.53 7.02
CA VAL A 122 -3.80 7.19 6.45
C VAL A 122 -5.13 6.50 6.70
N GLU A 123 -5.70 5.93 5.65
CA GLU A 123 -6.92 5.13 5.70
C GLU A 123 -6.59 3.67 5.97
N SER A 124 -5.64 3.10 5.25
CA SER A 124 -5.23 1.71 5.41
C SER A 124 -3.78 1.46 5.00
N VAL A 125 -3.19 0.41 5.56
CA VAL A 125 -1.84 -0.07 5.23
C VAL A 125 -1.85 -1.60 5.18
N GLN A 126 -1.37 -2.14 4.07
CA GLN A 126 -1.27 -3.57 3.82
C GLN A 126 0.18 -3.94 3.51
N THR A 127 0.62 -5.11 3.96
CA THR A 127 1.84 -5.73 3.46
C THR A 127 1.52 -6.43 2.15
N VAL A 128 2.39 -6.28 1.14
CA VAL A 128 2.15 -6.89 -0.17
C VAL A 128 2.52 -8.37 -0.09
N PRO A 129 1.60 -9.34 -0.32
CA PRO A 129 1.95 -10.76 -0.36
C PRO A 129 2.91 -11.05 -1.52
N ARG A 130 3.94 -11.90 -1.37
CA ARG A 130 4.61 -12.41 -2.59
C ARG A 130 3.63 -13.29 -3.35
N PRO A 131 3.63 -13.20 -4.69
CA PRO A 131 2.99 -14.23 -5.51
C PRO A 131 3.50 -15.61 -5.08
N ALA A 132 2.58 -16.55 -4.88
CA ALA A 132 2.98 -17.93 -4.68
C ALA A 132 3.84 -18.38 -5.89
N PRO A 133 4.87 -19.23 -5.67
CA PRO A 133 5.58 -19.82 -6.79
C PRO A 133 4.56 -20.53 -7.71
N PRO A 134 4.77 -20.51 -9.03
CA PRO A 134 3.90 -21.25 -9.94
C PRO A 134 3.87 -22.73 -9.52
N PRO A 135 2.71 -23.40 -9.64
CA PRO A 135 2.63 -24.82 -9.33
C PRO A 135 3.67 -25.59 -10.14
N GLY A 136 4.45 -26.44 -9.46
CA GLY A 136 5.45 -27.30 -10.09
C GLY A 136 4.79 -28.16 -11.17
N ARG A 137 5.45 -28.27 -12.33
CA ARG A 137 4.98 -29.11 -13.44
C ARG A 137 5.36 -30.57 -13.21
#